data_AF-A0A3P1T7N4-F1
#
_entry.id   AF-A0A3P1T7N4-F1
#
_cell.length_a   1.000
_cell.length_b   1.000
_cell.length_c   1.000
_cell.angle_alpha   90.00
_cell.angle_beta   90.00
_cell.angle_gamma   90.00
#
_symmetry.space_group_name_H-M   'P 1'
#
loop_
_entity.id
_entity.type
_entity.pdbx_description
1 polymer ?
#
loop_
_entity_poly.entity_id
_entity_poly.type
_entity_poly.pdbx_seq_one_letter_code
_entity_poly.pdbx_strand_id
1 'polypeptide(L)'
;MDPRQFLETTDWAHLDHAYGFVTSREVAILAGLLDGDRDALIAAEHLLDASFFHQGNLYLGTPAAFRVLVDAMHTWPTERLIQAGFEDELIWHLCHLGRRIHDELDDPTEPVRPGEPIDHDAVAAWNRIVDEVLVIRTERFPTLEARRRCDEELWRRLWRNQVVGLIDLVPDVVALLLPLTRGKDQVSRDATEVLVPWLTLPGAEQARVEVTAGLRRDLDAQLADPGPGLIDVLWRLHELDEDLTPLLDHPDLEVRGFAALSRPDPATLDVLVKAVVASCAVAEEAVYELGRMKPPLERVVPAVVAWLQRMDHVSLALGPWQWLIVISLPTHPEHDPWRILPDRPSPAQLDVLEAVAANPVFWERSFGGRRAMGLGEMTRDDLVTLLGTHGRPGDGVRSTGAEVAEGIAALTAAHPDRDGADWLRALHPLVEAVGPGVPTRAMLLALLEAALVADAPPMDEAWRHITQPPELEWPPGAAPPPGEPDPTGHAEALAVIAFQAAELHRLAEAGRLGEVGWGVASPTGNTWYNATSHTLLECGAAALEDHGLTVVWGWRLLAQLLELGRIYE
;
A
#
# COMPACT_ATOMS: atom_id res chain seq x y z
N MET A 1 22.42 -35.81 8.39
CA MET A 1 22.61 -37.23 7.96
C MET A 1 23.63 -37.19 6.82
N ASP A 2 24.19 -38.30 6.33
CA ASP A 2 24.91 -38.20 5.03
C ASP A 2 23.85 -37.87 3.96
N PRO A 3 23.95 -36.74 3.23
CA PRO A 3 22.92 -36.34 2.26
C PRO A 3 22.71 -37.39 1.16
N ARG A 4 23.77 -38.13 0.79
CA ARG A 4 23.66 -39.22 -0.17
C ARG A 4 22.81 -40.36 0.38
N GLN A 5 23.06 -40.75 1.63
CA GLN A 5 22.27 -41.78 2.31
C GLN A 5 20.80 -41.36 2.46
N PHE A 6 20.53 -40.11 2.83
CA PHE A 6 19.16 -39.60 2.94
C PHE A 6 18.43 -39.65 1.60
N LEU A 7 19.09 -39.19 0.52
CA LEU A 7 18.54 -39.22 -0.84
C LEU A 7 18.22 -40.64 -1.31
N GLU A 8 19.08 -41.63 -0.99
CA GLU A 8 18.89 -43.02 -1.37
C GLU A 8 17.81 -43.75 -0.56
N THR A 9 17.58 -43.34 0.69
CA THR A 9 16.65 -44.01 1.61
C THR A 9 15.26 -43.38 1.66
N THR A 10 15.12 -42.16 1.12
CA THR A 10 13.83 -41.47 1.01
C THR A 10 12.95 -42.11 -0.06
N ASP A 11 11.68 -42.36 0.29
CA ASP A 11 10.69 -42.93 -0.61
C ASP A 11 10.07 -41.87 -1.53
N TRP A 12 10.87 -41.35 -2.46
CA TRP A 12 10.49 -40.24 -3.34
C TRP A 12 9.26 -40.53 -4.18
N ALA A 13 9.03 -41.77 -4.60
CA ALA A 13 7.90 -42.14 -5.47
C ALA A 13 6.54 -41.86 -4.82
N HIS A 14 6.49 -41.74 -3.48
CA HIS A 14 5.30 -41.43 -2.70
C HIS A 14 5.16 -39.95 -2.34
N LEU A 15 6.11 -39.11 -2.73
CA LEU A 15 6.08 -37.68 -2.50
C LEU A 15 5.51 -36.97 -3.74
N ASP A 16 4.76 -35.89 -3.53
CA ASP A 16 4.24 -35.05 -4.60
C ASP A 16 4.92 -33.67 -4.64
N HIS A 17 4.79 -33.03 -5.80
CA HIS A 17 5.17 -31.65 -6.08
C HIS A 17 4.14 -31.06 -7.07
N ALA A 18 4.31 -29.80 -7.51
CA ALA A 18 3.33 -29.08 -8.34
C ALA A 18 2.84 -29.81 -9.60
N TYR A 19 3.71 -30.59 -10.24
CA TYR A 19 3.41 -31.25 -11.52
C TYR A 19 3.11 -32.75 -11.43
N GLY A 20 3.02 -33.33 -10.23
CA GLY A 20 2.84 -34.78 -10.08
C GLY A 20 3.60 -35.40 -8.92
N PHE A 21 3.70 -36.74 -8.94
CA PHE A 21 4.58 -37.48 -8.04
C PHE A 21 6.03 -37.32 -8.46
N VAL A 22 6.94 -37.30 -7.49
CA VAL A 22 8.38 -37.17 -7.75
C VAL A 22 8.87 -38.41 -8.49
N THR A 23 9.67 -38.19 -9.53
CA THR A 23 10.25 -39.26 -10.36
C THR A 23 11.77 -39.33 -10.17
N SER A 24 12.39 -40.33 -10.80
CA SER A 24 13.86 -40.45 -10.81
C SER A 24 14.56 -39.25 -11.45
N ARG A 25 13.86 -38.44 -12.27
CA ARG A 25 14.43 -37.25 -12.90
C ARG A 25 14.72 -36.18 -11.86
N GLU A 26 13.76 -35.85 -11.01
CA GLU A 26 13.90 -34.84 -9.97
C GLU A 26 14.96 -35.27 -8.94
N VAL A 27 14.95 -36.56 -8.56
CA VAL A 27 15.95 -37.14 -7.65
C VAL A 27 17.36 -37.05 -8.25
N ALA A 28 17.52 -37.25 -9.56
CA ALA A 28 18.83 -37.12 -10.21
C ALA A 28 19.36 -35.66 -10.22
N ILE A 29 18.47 -34.68 -10.35
CA ILE A 29 18.84 -33.25 -10.26
C ILE A 29 19.29 -32.93 -8.83
N LEU A 30 18.53 -33.36 -7.82
CA LEU A 30 18.91 -33.19 -6.41
C LEU A 30 20.22 -33.90 -6.06
N ALA A 31 20.45 -35.11 -6.60
CA ALA A 31 21.72 -35.82 -6.42
C ALA A 31 22.90 -35.05 -7.04
N GLY A 32 22.65 -34.26 -8.08
CA GLY A 32 23.62 -33.35 -8.67
C GLY A 32 24.19 -32.34 -7.67
N LEU A 33 23.44 -31.91 -6.65
CA LEU A 33 23.93 -31.01 -5.60
C LEU A 33 25.08 -31.60 -4.77
N LEU A 34 25.08 -32.92 -4.62
CA LEU A 34 26.05 -33.62 -3.76
C LEU A 34 27.46 -33.61 -4.36
N ASP A 35 27.52 -33.65 -5.70
CA ASP A 35 28.75 -33.81 -6.46
C ASP A 35 29.09 -32.57 -7.30
N GLY A 36 28.12 -31.68 -7.52
CA GLY A 36 28.10 -30.71 -8.60
C GLY A 36 28.71 -29.36 -8.25
N ASP A 37 28.95 -28.56 -9.29
CA ASP A 37 29.44 -27.17 -9.28
C ASP A 37 28.25 -26.17 -9.28
N ARG A 38 28.50 -24.92 -9.67
CA ARG A 38 27.46 -23.88 -9.72
C ARG A 38 26.28 -24.26 -10.63
N ASP A 39 26.52 -25.01 -11.70
CA ASP A 39 25.46 -25.38 -12.66
C ASP A 39 24.49 -26.38 -12.04
N ALA A 40 24.98 -27.29 -11.19
CA ALA A 40 24.13 -28.20 -10.44
C ALA A 40 23.28 -27.48 -9.38
N LEU A 41 23.82 -26.45 -8.74
CA LEU A 41 23.07 -25.59 -7.83
C LEU A 41 21.93 -24.87 -8.55
N ILE A 42 22.22 -24.24 -9.69
CA ILE A 42 21.23 -23.54 -10.51
C ILE A 42 20.13 -24.52 -10.96
N ALA A 43 20.49 -25.72 -11.41
CA ALA A 43 19.51 -26.71 -11.85
C ALA A 43 18.60 -27.18 -10.71
N ALA A 44 19.14 -27.36 -9.51
CA ALA A 44 18.37 -27.76 -8.34
C ALA A 44 17.50 -26.61 -7.81
N GLU A 45 18.00 -25.39 -7.82
CA GLU A 45 17.23 -24.18 -7.49
C GLU A 45 16.01 -24.03 -8.40
N HIS A 46 16.21 -24.13 -9.71
CA HIS A 46 15.10 -24.10 -10.68
C HIS A 46 14.10 -25.23 -10.44
N LEU A 47 14.56 -26.42 -10.04
CA LEU A 47 13.68 -27.53 -9.70
C LEU A 47 12.86 -27.23 -8.43
N LEU A 48 13.52 -26.69 -7.41
CA LEU A 48 12.89 -26.31 -6.15
C LEU A 48 11.82 -25.26 -6.39
N ASP A 49 12.15 -24.16 -7.08
CA ASP A 49 11.19 -23.12 -7.48
C ASP A 49 10.02 -23.69 -8.30
N ALA A 50 10.34 -24.27 -9.46
CA ALA A 50 9.31 -24.63 -10.42
C ALA A 50 8.37 -25.72 -9.90
N SER A 51 8.86 -26.65 -9.07
CA SER A 51 8.12 -27.84 -8.66
C SER A 51 7.81 -27.91 -7.16
N PHE A 52 8.81 -27.76 -6.29
CA PHE A 52 8.66 -28.02 -4.84
C PHE A 52 8.18 -26.79 -4.04
N PHE A 53 8.29 -25.59 -4.59
CA PHE A 53 7.82 -24.32 -4.01
C PHE A 53 6.90 -23.56 -4.95
N HIS A 54 6.29 -24.25 -5.93
CA HIS A 54 5.53 -23.59 -6.99
C HIS A 54 4.45 -22.64 -6.43
N GLN A 55 4.62 -21.34 -6.73
CA GLN A 55 3.75 -20.26 -6.26
C GLN A 55 3.66 -20.18 -4.72
N GLY A 56 4.73 -20.50 -4.01
CA GLY A 56 4.81 -20.45 -2.54
C GLY A 56 4.10 -21.60 -1.82
N ASN A 57 3.59 -22.61 -2.54
CA ASN A 57 2.88 -23.73 -1.92
C ASN A 57 3.86 -24.79 -1.39
N LEU A 58 3.52 -25.40 -0.23
CA LEU A 58 4.20 -26.58 0.29
C LEU A 58 3.57 -27.86 -0.28
N TYR A 59 4.41 -28.79 -0.70
CA TYR A 59 4.05 -30.12 -1.19
C TYR A 59 4.66 -31.19 -0.30
N LEU A 60 4.23 -32.45 -0.41
CA LEU A 60 4.73 -33.53 0.43
C LEU A 60 6.22 -33.81 0.20
N GLY A 61 6.73 -33.48 -0.99
CA GLY A 61 8.15 -33.59 -1.31
C GLY A 61 9.02 -32.43 -0.82
N THR A 62 8.42 -31.31 -0.40
CA THR A 62 9.15 -30.07 -0.09
C THR A 62 10.17 -30.24 1.03
N PRO A 63 9.84 -30.80 2.22
CA PRO A 63 10.82 -30.94 3.30
C PRO A 63 11.98 -31.88 2.94
N ALA A 64 11.70 -32.96 2.20
CA ALA A 64 12.74 -33.90 1.78
C ALA A 64 13.71 -33.27 0.76
N ALA A 65 13.17 -32.57 -0.25
CA ALA A 65 14.00 -31.85 -1.22
C ALA A 65 14.83 -30.75 -0.54
N PHE A 66 14.23 -30.03 0.40
CA PHE A 66 14.90 -28.98 1.16
C PHE A 66 15.99 -29.52 2.09
N ARG A 67 15.75 -30.66 2.75
CA ARG A 67 16.77 -31.37 3.55
C ARG A 67 17.99 -31.75 2.70
N VAL A 68 17.79 -32.24 1.48
CA VAL A 68 18.90 -32.55 0.56
C VAL A 68 19.70 -31.29 0.24
N LEU A 69 19.04 -30.17 -0.05
CA LEU A 69 19.72 -28.89 -0.31
C LEU A 69 20.58 -28.46 0.89
N VAL A 70 20.00 -28.39 2.08
CA VAL A 70 20.69 -27.95 3.30
C VAL A 70 21.86 -28.88 3.64
N ASP A 71 21.63 -30.19 3.65
CA ASP A 71 22.68 -31.17 3.95
C ASP A 71 23.79 -31.14 2.87
N ALA A 72 23.46 -30.91 1.59
CA ALA A 72 24.46 -30.76 0.53
C ALA A 72 25.30 -29.49 0.73
N MET A 73 24.67 -28.34 1.00
CA MET A 73 25.37 -27.07 1.24
C MET A 73 26.28 -27.13 2.47
N HIS A 74 25.92 -27.89 3.50
CA HIS A 74 26.79 -28.15 4.66
C HIS A 74 28.08 -28.89 4.32
N THR A 75 28.10 -29.66 3.22
CA THR A 75 29.34 -30.31 2.77
C THR A 75 30.28 -29.37 2.02
N TRP A 76 29.83 -28.16 1.66
CA TRP A 76 30.63 -27.21 0.89
C TRP A 76 31.44 -26.30 1.83
N PRO A 77 32.71 -25.98 1.48
CA PRO A 77 33.47 -24.97 2.20
C PRO A 77 32.77 -23.61 2.16
N THR A 78 32.90 -22.81 3.23
CA THR A 78 32.30 -21.47 3.31
C THR A 78 32.73 -20.57 2.15
N GLU A 79 34.00 -20.64 1.72
CA GLU A 79 34.50 -19.86 0.58
C GLU A 79 33.78 -20.24 -0.72
N ARG A 80 33.38 -21.49 -0.87
CA ARG A 80 32.63 -21.98 -2.02
C ARG A 80 31.19 -21.48 -2.00
N LEU A 81 30.55 -21.44 -0.82
CA LEU A 81 29.23 -20.84 -0.66
C LEU A 81 29.26 -19.35 -1.05
N ILE A 82 30.27 -18.61 -0.59
CA ILE A 82 30.48 -17.21 -0.95
C ILE A 82 30.69 -17.03 -2.47
N GLN A 83 31.46 -17.92 -3.10
CA GLN A 83 31.71 -17.87 -4.55
C GLN A 83 30.51 -18.26 -5.41
N ALA A 84 29.69 -19.21 -4.92
CA ALA A 84 28.43 -19.56 -5.58
C ALA A 84 27.47 -18.37 -5.53
N GLY A 85 27.50 -17.61 -4.43
CA GLY A 85 26.55 -16.55 -4.16
C GLY A 85 25.16 -17.12 -3.86
N PHE A 86 24.21 -16.23 -3.66
CA PHE A 86 22.80 -16.56 -3.70
C PHE A 86 22.22 -15.89 -4.93
N GLU A 87 21.56 -16.66 -5.79
CA GLU A 87 20.73 -16.09 -6.85
C GLU A 87 19.43 -15.56 -6.21
N ASP A 88 18.82 -14.55 -6.82
CA ASP A 88 17.65 -13.85 -6.27
C ASP A 88 16.48 -14.82 -5.97
N GLU A 89 16.31 -15.85 -6.79
CA GLU A 89 15.26 -16.86 -6.63
C GLU A 89 15.51 -17.70 -5.37
N LEU A 90 16.71 -18.20 -5.12
CA LEU A 90 17.04 -18.95 -3.90
C LEU A 90 16.84 -18.12 -2.62
N ILE A 91 17.24 -16.83 -2.64
CA ILE A 91 16.98 -15.90 -1.53
C ILE A 91 15.48 -15.83 -1.27
N TRP A 92 14.69 -15.58 -2.32
CA TRP A 92 13.25 -15.47 -2.22
C TRP A 92 12.62 -16.73 -1.62
N HIS A 93 13.01 -17.92 -2.08
CA HIS A 93 12.49 -19.19 -1.58
C HIS A 93 12.82 -19.46 -0.12
N LEU A 94 14.08 -19.26 0.28
CA LEU A 94 14.53 -19.51 1.65
C LEU A 94 13.85 -18.53 2.63
N CYS A 95 13.70 -17.26 2.22
CA CYS A 95 12.94 -16.26 2.97
C CYS A 95 11.47 -16.66 3.09
N HIS A 96 10.83 -16.98 1.96
CA HIS A 96 9.40 -17.31 1.91
C HIS A 96 9.07 -18.56 2.74
N LEU A 97 9.93 -19.57 2.70
CA LEU A 97 9.76 -20.79 3.48
C LEU A 97 9.84 -20.51 4.99
N GLY A 98 10.84 -19.74 5.45
CA GLY A 98 10.96 -19.37 6.86
C GLY A 98 9.71 -18.62 7.36
N ARG A 99 9.24 -17.62 6.59
CA ARG A 99 8.00 -16.89 6.87
C ARG A 99 6.77 -17.81 6.88
N ARG A 100 6.68 -18.71 5.91
CA ARG A 100 5.54 -19.63 5.80
C ARG A 100 5.46 -20.55 7.02
N ILE A 101 6.60 -21.05 7.52
CA ILE A 101 6.63 -21.86 8.74
C ILE A 101 6.18 -21.04 9.95
N HIS A 102 6.63 -19.78 10.04
CA HIS A 102 6.21 -18.87 11.10
C HIS A 102 4.68 -18.66 11.10
N ASP A 103 4.09 -18.37 9.94
CA ASP A 103 2.63 -18.22 9.80
C ASP A 103 1.85 -19.48 10.26
N GLU A 104 2.36 -20.67 9.97
CA GLU A 104 1.73 -21.94 10.36
C GLU A 104 1.87 -22.22 11.86
N LEU A 105 2.94 -21.75 12.50
CA LEU A 105 3.13 -21.85 13.95
C LEU A 105 2.24 -20.88 14.73
N ASP A 106 1.99 -19.71 14.15
CA ASP A 106 1.18 -18.65 14.75
C ASP A 106 -0.33 -18.84 14.53
N ASP A 107 -0.77 -19.84 13.77
CA ASP A 107 -2.20 -20.16 13.59
C ASP A 107 -2.85 -20.57 14.92
N PRO A 108 -3.76 -19.75 15.49
CA PRO A 108 -4.37 -20.02 16.78
C PRO A 108 -5.43 -21.12 16.74
N THR A 109 -5.87 -21.53 15.54
CA THR A 109 -6.95 -22.50 15.36
C THR A 109 -6.44 -23.94 15.48
N GLU A 110 -5.24 -24.22 14.96
CA GLU A 110 -4.62 -25.55 14.96
C GLU A 110 -3.08 -25.48 15.09
N PRO A 111 -2.54 -25.09 16.26
CA PRO A 111 -1.11 -24.84 16.40
C PRO A 111 -0.28 -26.12 16.31
N VAL A 112 0.70 -26.15 15.40
CA VAL A 112 1.76 -27.17 15.36
C VAL A 112 2.77 -26.87 16.46
N ARG A 113 3.14 -27.85 17.29
CA ARG A 113 4.13 -27.64 18.35
C ARG A 113 5.51 -28.15 17.95
N PRO A 114 6.58 -27.41 18.31
CA PRO A 114 7.94 -27.89 18.14
C PRO A 114 8.16 -29.22 18.87
N GLY A 115 8.82 -30.18 18.20
CA GLY A 115 9.09 -31.51 18.74
C GLY A 115 7.91 -32.49 18.68
N GLU A 116 6.82 -32.15 17.98
CA GLU A 116 5.80 -33.13 17.62
C GLU A 116 6.41 -34.24 16.73
N PRO A 117 6.08 -35.51 16.95
CA PRO A 117 6.57 -36.59 16.11
C PRO A 117 5.83 -36.62 14.77
N ILE A 118 6.54 -37.07 13.72
CA ILE A 118 5.92 -37.38 12.42
C ILE A 118 4.83 -38.43 12.60
N ASP A 119 3.65 -38.15 12.05
CA ASP A 119 2.53 -39.07 12.01
C ASP A 119 2.75 -40.13 10.92
N HIS A 120 3.40 -41.24 11.30
CA HIS A 120 3.67 -42.35 10.40
C HIS A 120 2.42 -43.08 9.91
N ASP A 121 1.31 -43.02 10.65
CA ASP A 121 0.05 -43.64 10.22
C ASP A 121 -0.58 -42.86 9.06
N ALA A 122 -0.50 -41.53 9.10
CA ALA A 122 -0.91 -40.67 7.99
C ALA A 122 -0.05 -40.92 6.74
N VAL A 123 1.27 -41.01 6.89
CA VAL A 123 2.19 -41.36 5.78
C VAL A 123 1.83 -42.72 5.19
N ALA A 124 1.62 -43.74 6.03
CA ALA A 124 1.25 -45.06 5.55
C ALA A 124 -0.12 -45.07 4.83
N ALA A 125 -1.07 -44.25 5.27
CA ALA A 125 -2.36 -44.10 4.61
C ALA A 125 -2.24 -43.42 3.24
N TRP A 126 -1.44 -42.35 3.16
CA TRP A 126 -1.13 -41.70 1.89
C TRP A 126 -0.47 -42.66 0.91
N ASN A 127 0.54 -43.43 1.35
CA ASN A 127 1.24 -44.35 0.45
C ASN A 127 0.30 -45.39 -0.17
N ARG A 128 -0.68 -45.90 0.60
CA ARG A 128 -1.72 -46.80 0.05
C ARG A 128 -2.55 -46.14 -1.05
N ILE A 129 -2.93 -44.87 -0.87
CA ILE A 129 -3.69 -44.12 -1.88
C ILE A 129 -2.85 -43.95 -3.15
N VAL A 130 -1.58 -43.57 -3.00
CA VAL A 130 -0.65 -43.40 -4.12
C VAL A 130 -0.48 -44.72 -4.88
N ASP A 131 -0.20 -45.83 -4.19
CA ASP A 131 -0.09 -47.16 -4.78
C ASP A 131 -1.33 -47.55 -5.59
N GLU A 132 -2.53 -47.33 -5.03
CA GLU A 132 -3.80 -47.60 -5.72
C GLU A 132 -3.98 -46.75 -6.98
N VAL A 133 -3.59 -45.48 -6.92
CA VAL A 133 -3.72 -44.55 -8.05
C VAL A 133 -2.69 -44.83 -9.14
N LEU A 134 -1.43 -45.12 -8.79
CA LEU A 134 -0.37 -45.45 -9.74
C LEU A 134 -0.67 -46.74 -10.52
N VAL A 135 -1.44 -47.67 -9.94
CA VAL A 135 -1.94 -48.86 -10.65
C VAL A 135 -2.97 -48.50 -11.73
N ILE A 136 -3.74 -47.43 -11.56
CA ILE A 136 -4.77 -46.97 -12.48
C ILE A 136 -4.12 -46.11 -13.58
N ARG A 137 -3.58 -46.77 -14.62
CA ARG A 137 -2.80 -46.17 -15.72
C ARG A 137 -3.56 -45.20 -16.65
N THR A 138 -4.81 -44.84 -16.35
CA THR A 138 -5.71 -44.17 -17.29
C THR A 138 -5.86 -42.66 -17.08
N GLU A 139 -5.31 -42.10 -16.01
CA GLU A 139 -5.54 -40.70 -15.67
C GLU A 139 -4.41 -39.76 -16.09
N ARG A 140 -4.80 -38.59 -16.60
CA ARG A 140 -3.88 -37.54 -17.07
C ARG A 140 -3.17 -36.82 -15.92
N PHE A 141 -3.68 -36.92 -14.68
CA PHE A 141 -3.15 -36.27 -13.48
C PHE A 141 -3.35 -37.12 -12.21
N PRO A 142 -2.46 -38.10 -11.94
CA PRO A 142 -2.63 -39.05 -10.84
C PRO A 142 -2.61 -38.40 -9.44
N THR A 143 -1.91 -37.28 -9.25
CA THR A 143 -1.90 -36.57 -7.95
C THR A 143 -3.25 -35.94 -7.59
N LEU A 144 -3.99 -35.43 -8.58
CA LEU A 144 -5.33 -34.88 -8.36
C LEU A 144 -6.30 -35.97 -7.88
N GLU A 145 -6.19 -37.18 -8.43
CA GLU A 145 -7.01 -38.31 -8.00
C GLU A 145 -6.61 -38.83 -6.61
N ALA A 146 -5.31 -38.91 -6.31
CA ALA A 146 -4.85 -39.22 -4.96
C ALA A 146 -5.38 -38.20 -3.93
N ARG A 147 -5.32 -36.91 -4.24
CA ARG A 147 -5.88 -35.85 -3.38
C ARG A 147 -7.40 -35.93 -3.23
N ARG A 148 -8.15 -36.39 -4.25
CA ARG A 148 -9.60 -36.61 -4.14
C ARG A 148 -9.96 -37.79 -3.25
N ARG A 149 -9.10 -38.81 -3.19
CA ARG A 149 -9.26 -39.98 -2.31
C ARG A 149 -8.76 -39.72 -0.89
N CYS A 150 -7.93 -38.71 -0.71
CA CYS A 150 -7.51 -38.20 0.58
C CYS A 150 -8.66 -37.40 1.20
N ASP A 151 -9.14 -37.83 2.37
CA ASP A 151 -10.08 -37.01 3.12
C ASP A 151 -9.36 -35.81 3.77
N GLU A 152 -10.15 -34.84 4.22
CA GLU A 152 -9.65 -33.59 4.78
C GLU A 152 -8.78 -33.82 6.04
N GLU A 153 -9.10 -34.85 6.83
CA GLU A 153 -8.37 -35.18 8.06
C GLU A 153 -7.00 -35.78 7.75
N LEU A 154 -6.93 -36.72 6.81
CA LEU A 154 -5.67 -37.27 6.36
C LEU A 154 -4.79 -36.19 5.73
N TRP A 155 -5.36 -35.32 4.89
CA TRP A 155 -4.63 -34.21 4.30
C TRP A 155 -4.07 -33.25 5.35
N ARG A 156 -4.88 -32.89 6.35
CA ARG A 156 -4.46 -32.07 7.49
C ARG A 156 -3.28 -32.69 8.26
N ARG A 157 -3.33 -33.99 8.55
CA ARG A 157 -2.24 -34.71 9.23
C ARG A 157 -0.96 -34.75 8.38
N LEU A 158 -1.08 -34.97 7.08
CA LEU A 158 0.06 -34.95 6.14
C LEU A 158 0.69 -33.56 6.03
N TRP A 159 -0.15 -32.51 6.02
CA TRP A 159 0.30 -31.12 6.04
C TRP A 159 1.12 -30.81 7.30
N ARG A 160 0.62 -31.19 8.49
CA ARG A 160 1.37 -31.00 9.74
C ARG A 160 2.73 -31.68 9.73
N ASN A 161 2.82 -32.89 9.16
CA ASN A 161 4.11 -33.56 9.00
C ASN A 161 5.10 -32.74 8.17
N GLN A 162 4.63 -31.95 7.19
CA GLN A 162 5.52 -31.07 6.40
C GLN A 162 6.10 -29.96 7.27
N VAL A 163 5.24 -29.29 8.05
CA VAL A 163 5.66 -28.20 8.96
C VAL A 163 6.63 -28.72 10.02
N VAL A 164 6.34 -29.87 10.63
CA VAL A 164 7.25 -30.53 11.60
C VAL A 164 8.62 -30.83 10.96
N GLY A 165 8.63 -31.45 9.78
CA GLY A 165 9.87 -31.78 9.08
C GLY A 165 10.71 -30.57 8.69
N LEU A 166 10.07 -29.41 8.47
CA LEU A 166 10.74 -28.15 8.19
C LEU A 166 11.23 -27.43 9.46
N ILE A 167 10.53 -27.54 10.59
CA ILE A 167 11.00 -27.00 11.88
C ILE A 167 12.27 -27.72 12.32
N ASP A 168 12.34 -29.04 12.12
CA ASP A 168 13.53 -29.85 12.42
C ASP A 168 14.77 -29.43 11.60
N LEU A 169 14.61 -28.61 10.56
CA LEU A 169 15.70 -28.06 9.74
C LEU A 169 16.25 -26.73 10.27
N VAL A 170 15.56 -26.05 11.18
CA VAL A 170 15.92 -24.70 11.64
C VAL A 170 17.37 -24.64 12.15
N PRO A 171 17.85 -25.54 13.04
CA PRO A 171 19.23 -25.47 13.53
C PRO A 171 20.28 -25.63 12.42
N ASP A 172 19.99 -26.46 11.42
CA ASP A 172 20.89 -26.72 10.30
C ASP A 172 20.95 -25.51 9.35
N VAL A 173 19.81 -24.88 9.06
CA VAL A 173 19.77 -23.65 8.25
C VAL A 173 20.50 -22.50 8.96
N VAL A 174 20.26 -22.33 10.26
CA VAL A 174 20.95 -21.32 11.07
C VAL A 174 22.46 -21.56 11.09
N ALA A 175 22.90 -22.79 11.30
CA ALA A 175 24.31 -23.14 11.31
C ALA A 175 25.00 -22.90 9.96
N LEU A 176 24.27 -23.07 8.84
CA LEU A 176 24.75 -22.83 7.49
C LEU A 176 24.93 -21.33 7.21
N LEU A 177 23.93 -20.52 7.55
CA LEU A 177 23.86 -19.11 7.15
C LEU A 177 24.56 -18.17 8.12
N LEU A 178 24.54 -18.44 9.43
CA LEU A 178 25.09 -17.55 10.45
C LEU A 178 26.56 -17.16 10.18
N PRO A 179 27.48 -18.07 9.79
CA PRO A 179 28.85 -17.70 9.46
C PRO A 179 28.97 -16.70 8.30
N LEU A 180 28.03 -16.73 7.34
CA LEU A 180 28.04 -15.88 6.15
C LEU A 180 27.61 -14.43 6.47
N THR A 181 26.94 -14.20 7.60
CA THR A 181 26.43 -12.86 8.01
C THR A 181 27.49 -11.92 8.59
N ARG A 182 28.75 -12.36 8.72
CA ARG A 182 29.80 -11.64 9.48
C ARG A 182 30.55 -10.57 8.68
N GLY A 183 30.06 -10.20 7.50
CA GLY A 183 30.68 -9.25 6.58
C GLY A 183 29.87 -7.98 6.35
N LYS A 184 30.31 -7.16 5.39
CA LYS A 184 29.55 -6.00 4.86
C LYS A 184 29.38 -6.06 3.35
N ASP A 185 29.72 -7.19 2.73
CA ASP A 185 29.56 -7.41 1.31
C ASP A 185 28.12 -7.82 0.96
N GLN A 186 27.85 -8.04 -0.33
CA GLN A 186 26.53 -8.44 -0.79
C GLN A 186 26.10 -9.78 -0.17
N VAL A 187 26.99 -10.77 -0.17
CA VAL A 187 26.72 -12.11 0.37
C VAL A 187 26.32 -12.06 1.83
N SER A 188 26.97 -11.22 2.63
CA SER A 188 26.60 -11.04 4.04
C SER A 188 25.22 -10.42 4.22
N ARG A 189 24.82 -9.49 3.32
CA ARG A 189 23.48 -8.91 3.34
C ARG A 189 22.43 -9.93 2.94
N ASP A 190 22.67 -10.66 1.85
CA ASP A 190 21.78 -11.73 1.36
C ASP A 190 21.62 -12.82 2.43
N ALA A 191 22.72 -13.25 3.05
CA ALA A 191 22.69 -14.25 4.12
C ALA A 191 21.92 -13.75 5.36
N THR A 192 22.04 -12.46 5.69
CA THR A 192 21.28 -11.87 6.81
C THR A 192 19.80 -11.80 6.48
N GLU A 193 19.46 -11.37 5.27
CA GLU A 193 18.08 -11.37 4.76
C GLU A 193 17.44 -12.75 4.83
N VAL A 194 18.15 -13.77 4.34
CA VAL A 194 17.66 -15.14 4.38
C VAL A 194 17.56 -15.68 5.79
N LEU A 195 18.52 -15.37 6.67
CA LEU A 195 18.56 -15.92 8.03
C LEU A 195 17.43 -15.37 8.91
N VAL A 196 17.06 -14.10 8.78
CA VAL A 196 16.12 -13.43 9.69
C VAL A 196 14.77 -14.15 9.85
N PRO A 197 14.05 -14.58 8.79
CA PRO A 197 12.82 -15.35 8.92
C PRO A 197 12.97 -16.68 9.69
N TRP A 198 14.18 -17.23 9.76
CA TRP A 198 14.44 -18.48 10.50
C TRP A 198 14.79 -18.22 11.97
N LEU A 199 15.24 -17.01 12.31
CA LEU A 199 15.57 -16.62 13.69
C LEU A 199 14.33 -16.43 14.57
N THR A 200 13.16 -16.24 13.96
CA THR A 200 11.87 -16.20 14.68
C THR A 200 11.36 -17.61 15.03
N LEU A 201 11.95 -18.65 14.44
CA LEU A 201 11.53 -20.04 14.63
C LEU A 201 12.20 -20.71 15.84
N PRO A 202 11.55 -21.72 16.44
CA PRO A 202 12.09 -22.48 17.57
C PRO A 202 13.42 -23.16 17.24
N GLY A 203 14.37 -23.09 18.18
CA GLY A 203 15.72 -23.65 18.01
C GLY A 203 16.77 -22.67 17.47
N ALA A 204 16.39 -21.44 17.15
CA ALA A 204 17.28 -20.38 16.67
C ALA A 204 17.66 -19.33 17.74
N GLU A 205 17.29 -19.54 19.01
CA GLU A 205 17.28 -18.49 20.05
C GLU A 205 18.66 -17.86 20.28
N GLN A 206 19.72 -18.68 20.31
CA GLN A 206 21.09 -18.19 20.49
C GLN A 206 21.55 -17.33 19.31
N ALA A 207 21.24 -17.77 18.08
CA ALA A 207 21.61 -17.03 16.87
C ALA A 207 20.82 -15.73 16.75
N ARG A 208 19.53 -15.73 17.15
CA ARG A 208 18.70 -14.51 17.21
C ARG A 208 19.36 -13.45 18.06
N VAL A 209 19.82 -13.80 19.27
CA VAL A 209 20.51 -12.86 20.16
C VAL A 209 21.79 -12.30 19.54
N GLU A 210 22.62 -13.14 18.89
CA GLU A 210 23.86 -12.71 18.23
C GLU A 210 23.57 -11.72 17.08
N VAL A 211 22.64 -12.07 16.19
CA VAL A 211 22.30 -11.29 15.00
C VAL A 211 21.60 -9.99 15.36
N THR A 212 20.61 -10.01 16.27
CA THR A 212 19.97 -8.79 16.78
C THR A 212 21.00 -7.81 17.36
N ALA A 213 21.96 -8.30 18.16
CA ALA A 213 22.99 -7.44 18.74
C ALA A 213 23.97 -6.89 17.69
N GLY A 214 24.16 -7.58 16.56
CA GLY A 214 24.85 -7.07 15.38
C GLY A 214 24.08 -5.93 14.72
N LEU A 215 22.83 -6.20 14.34
CA LEU A 215 21.94 -5.26 13.67
C LEU A 215 21.72 -3.98 14.49
N ARG A 216 21.58 -4.08 15.83
CA ARG A 216 21.46 -2.90 16.70
C ARG A 216 22.71 -2.02 16.68
N ARG A 217 23.91 -2.61 16.65
CA ARG A 217 25.15 -1.84 16.52
C ARG A 217 25.27 -1.17 15.15
N ASP A 218 24.84 -1.85 14.10
CA ASP A 218 24.82 -1.26 12.76
C ASP A 218 23.77 -0.15 12.66
N LEU A 219 22.60 -0.30 13.28
CA LEU A 219 21.60 0.75 13.39
C LEU A 219 22.18 1.99 14.09
N ASP A 220 22.81 1.84 15.25
CA ASP A 220 23.42 2.95 15.97
C ASP A 220 24.47 3.68 15.11
N ALA A 221 25.25 2.93 14.32
CA ALA A 221 26.23 3.51 13.41
C ALA A 221 25.56 4.25 12.22
N GLN A 222 24.51 3.69 11.63
CA GLN A 222 23.76 4.30 10.53
C GLN A 222 22.96 5.53 10.98
N LEU A 223 22.46 5.56 12.22
CA LEU A 223 21.80 6.75 12.77
C LEU A 223 22.79 7.89 13.02
N ALA A 224 24.05 7.57 13.32
CA ALA A 224 25.11 8.58 13.48
C ALA A 224 25.63 9.12 12.14
N ASP A 225 25.71 8.28 11.10
CA ASP A 225 26.15 8.62 9.75
C ASP A 225 25.29 7.85 8.71
N PRO A 226 24.15 8.43 8.26
CA PRO A 226 23.19 7.75 7.40
C PRO A 226 23.79 7.31 6.07
N GLY A 227 23.86 6.00 5.87
CA GLY A 227 24.22 5.35 4.62
C GLY A 227 23.05 4.63 3.96
N PRO A 228 23.26 4.05 2.77
CA PRO A 228 22.22 3.38 1.99
C PRO A 228 21.66 2.11 2.66
N GLY A 229 22.30 1.59 3.72
CA GLY A 229 21.88 0.36 4.41
C GLY A 229 20.98 0.58 5.64
N LEU A 230 20.61 1.83 5.98
CA LEU A 230 19.78 2.12 7.15
C LEU A 230 18.41 1.42 7.08
N ILE A 231 17.75 1.48 5.93
CA ILE A 231 16.42 0.87 5.71
C ILE A 231 16.48 -0.64 5.84
N ASP A 232 17.50 -1.29 5.24
CA ASP A 232 17.70 -2.73 5.36
C ASP A 232 17.83 -3.15 6.83
N VAL A 233 18.62 -2.43 7.63
CA VAL A 233 18.81 -2.74 9.06
C VAL A 233 17.51 -2.57 9.84
N LEU A 234 16.77 -1.49 9.60
CA LEU A 234 15.47 -1.25 10.25
C LEU A 234 14.46 -2.35 9.92
N TRP A 235 14.42 -2.78 8.65
CA TRP A 235 13.56 -3.86 8.20
C TRP A 235 13.90 -5.19 8.89
N ARG A 236 15.18 -5.56 8.95
CA ARG A 236 15.60 -6.80 9.63
C ARG A 236 15.32 -6.78 11.12
N LEU A 237 15.45 -5.63 11.78
CA LEU A 237 15.06 -5.49 13.19
C LEU A 237 13.54 -5.60 13.38
N HIS A 238 12.75 -5.03 12.45
CA HIS A 238 11.30 -5.17 12.47
C HIS A 238 10.86 -6.63 12.30
N GLU A 239 11.43 -7.37 11.35
CA GLU A 239 11.16 -8.80 11.16
C GLU A 239 11.55 -9.68 12.36
N LEU A 240 12.45 -9.20 13.21
CA LEU A 240 12.84 -9.86 14.47
C LEU A 240 12.01 -9.41 15.67
N ASP A 241 10.89 -8.71 15.46
CA ASP A 241 10.01 -8.14 16.49
C ASP A 241 10.74 -7.21 17.49
N GLU A 242 11.80 -6.52 17.04
CA GLU A 242 12.53 -5.62 17.93
C GLU A 242 11.75 -4.34 18.19
N ASP A 243 11.77 -3.87 19.43
CA ASP A 243 11.17 -2.59 19.80
C ASP A 243 12.01 -1.43 19.23
N LEU A 244 11.42 -0.74 18.25
CA LEU A 244 11.98 0.44 17.58
C LEU A 244 11.28 1.74 18.00
N THR A 245 10.32 1.68 18.95
CA THR A 245 9.59 2.87 19.41
C THR A 245 10.44 4.04 19.92
N PRO A 246 11.67 3.86 20.47
CA PRO A 246 12.54 5.00 20.77
C PRO A 246 12.88 5.89 19.57
N LEU A 247 12.64 5.43 18.35
CA LEU A 247 12.90 6.18 17.10
C LEU A 247 11.67 6.96 16.59
N LEU A 248 10.54 6.98 17.31
CA LEU A 248 9.32 7.69 16.89
C LEU A 248 9.50 9.22 16.74
N ASP A 249 10.47 9.79 17.46
CA ASP A 249 10.81 11.21 17.43
C ASP A 249 11.97 11.55 16.45
N HIS A 250 12.43 10.57 15.67
CA HIS A 250 13.52 10.77 14.71
C HIS A 250 13.13 11.78 13.61
N PRO A 251 14.01 12.64 13.09
CA PRO A 251 13.64 13.63 12.06
C PRO A 251 13.19 13.02 10.72
N ASP A 252 13.69 11.83 10.38
CA ASP A 252 13.36 11.11 9.15
C ASP A 252 12.04 10.34 9.27
N LEU A 253 11.12 10.57 8.33
CA LEU A 253 9.79 9.95 8.32
C LEU A 253 9.82 8.44 8.06
N GLU A 254 10.78 7.91 7.30
CA GLU A 254 10.90 6.48 7.04
C GLU A 254 11.34 5.74 8.30
N VAL A 255 12.31 6.30 9.02
CA VAL A 255 12.77 5.78 10.32
C VAL A 255 11.62 5.76 11.32
N ARG A 256 10.82 6.84 11.37
CA ARG A 256 9.61 6.90 12.20
C ARG A 256 8.55 5.88 11.76
N GLY A 257 8.45 5.59 10.46
CA GLY A 257 7.58 4.56 9.90
C GLY A 257 7.90 3.18 10.45
N PHE A 258 9.17 2.77 10.44
CA PHE A 258 9.62 1.53 11.08
C PHE A 258 9.42 1.52 12.59
N ALA A 259 9.67 2.65 13.25
CA ALA A 259 9.41 2.80 14.69
C ALA A 259 7.93 2.54 15.01
N ALA A 260 7.03 3.10 14.20
CA ALA A 260 5.59 2.91 14.29
C ALA A 260 5.16 1.48 13.96
N LEU A 261 5.78 0.83 12.99
CA LEU A 261 5.53 -0.58 12.63
C LEU A 261 5.90 -1.56 13.75
N SER A 262 6.93 -1.27 14.54
CA SER A 262 7.31 -2.14 15.67
C SER A 262 6.25 -2.20 16.78
N ARG A 263 5.37 -1.20 16.86
CA ARG A 263 4.21 -1.15 17.78
C ARG A 263 3.04 -0.43 17.11
N PRO A 264 2.25 -1.14 16.28
CA PRO A 264 1.12 -0.55 15.58
C PRO A 264 -0.04 -0.36 16.56
N ASP A 265 -0.35 0.90 16.89
CA ASP A 265 -1.40 1.27 17.83
C ASP A 265 -2.02 2.65 17.49
N PRO A 266 -3.13 3.06 18.14
CA PRO A 266 -3.78 4.34 17.81
C PRO A 266 -2.89 5.58 17.93
N ALA A 267 -1.81 5.55 18.71
CA ALA A 267 -0.87 6.66 18.85
C ALA A 267 0.13 6.72 17.67
N THR A 268 0.42 5.59 17.03
CA THR A 268 1.33 5.51 15.87
C THR A 268 0.62 5.64 14.52
N LEU A 269 -0.72 5.62 14.50
CA LEU A 269 -1.57 5.71 13.30
C LEU A 269 -1.19 6.85 12.34
N ASP A 270 -1.06 8.09 12.82
CA ASP A 270 -0.75 9.23 11.95
C ASP A 270 0.65 9.15 11.34
N VAL A 271 1.58 8.50 12.03
CA VAL A 271 2.95 8.27 11.53
C VAL A 271 2.91 7.22 10.42
N LEU A 272 2.20 6.11 10.62
CA LEU A 272 2.03 5.08 9.58
C LEU A 272 1.36 5.64 8.33
N VAL A 273 0.27 6.41 8.49
CA VAL A 273 -0.42 7.04 7.34
C VAL A 273 0.53 7.95 6.57
N LYS A 274 1.28 8.82 7.26
CA LYS A 274 2.25 9.71 6.62
C LYS A 274 3.38 8.93 5.95
N ALA A 275 3.89 7.88 6.59
CA ALA A 275 4.94 7.03 6.05
C ALA A 275 4.48 6.32 4.77
N VAL A 276 3.27 5.75 4.74
CA VAL A 276 2.68 5.14 3.52
C VAL A 276 2.49 6.16 2.41
N VAL A 277 2.11 7.41 2.73
CA VAL A 277 1.95 8.49 1.74
C VAL A 277 3.29 8.98 1.18
N ALA A 278 4.36 8.95 1.97
CA ALA A 278 5.64 9.52 1.58
C ALA A 278 6.63 8.49 0.99
N SER A 279 6.59 7.23 1.46
CA SER A 279 7.63 6.23 1.19
C SER A 279 7.05 4.92 0.69
N CYS A 280 7.80 4.24 -0.19
CA CYS A 280 7.52 2.86 -0.59
C CYS A 280 8.10 1.84 0.39
N ALA A 281 9.14 2.21 1.15
CA ALA A 281 9.96 1.25 1.91
C ALA A 281 9.23 0.54 3.04
N VAL A 282 8.17 1.13 3.59
CA VAL A 282 7.34 0.55 4.66
C VAL A 282 5.89 0.35 4.24
N ALA A 283 5.57 0.61 2.96
CA ALA A 283 4.19 0.84 2.55
C ALA A 283 3.32 -0.43 2.63
N GLU A 284 3.85 -1.59 2.27
CA GLU A 284 3.09 -2.86 2.25
C GLU A 284 2.73 -3.32 3.67
N GLU A 285 3.69 -3.36 4.58
CA GLU A 285 3.57 -3.78 5.98
C GLU A 285 2.74 -2.77 6.77
N ALA A 286 2.95 -1.47 6.52
CA ALA A 286 2.14 -0.44 7.16
C ALA A 286 0.68 -0.55 6.71
N VAL A 287 0.42 -0.84 5.43
CA VAL A 287 -0.93 -1.12 4.94
C VAL A 287 -1.54 -2.35 5.61
N TYR A 288 -0.78 -3.43 5.79
CA TYR A 288 -1.22 -4.63 6.51
C TYR A 288 -1.61 -4.31 7.97
N GLU A 289 -0.76 -3.58 8.70
CA GLU A 289 -1.00 -3.23 10.11
C GLU A 289 -2.15 -2.23 10.29
N LEU A 290 -2.29 -1.24 9.40
CA LEU A 290 -3.48 -0.38 9.34
C LEU A 290 -4.75 -1.23 9.16
N GLY A 291 -4.65 -2.28 8.34
CA GLY A 291 -5.62 -3.36 8.17
C GLY A 291 -6.05 -4.07 9.46
N ARG A 292 -5.09 -4.34 10.35
CA ARG A 292 -5.34 -5.02 11.63
C ARG A 292 -5.91 -4.07 12.69
N MET A 293 -5.45 -2.82 12.70
CA MET A 293 -5.88 -1.79 13.64
C MET A 293 -7.34 -1.35 13.44
N LYS A 294 -7.87 -1.49 12.22
CA LYS A 294 -9.25 -1.07 11.85
C LYS A 294 -9.59 0.38 12.25
N PRO A 295 -8.75 1.38 11.89
CA PRO A 295 -9.07 2.78 12.14
C PRO A 295 -10.29 3.24 11.30
N PRO A 296 -10.91 4.39 11.65
CA PRO A 296 -11.89 5.03 10.77
C PRO A 296 -11.30 5.28 9.38
N LEU A 297 -12.07 4.98 8.34
CA LEU A 297 -11.62 5.06 6.95
C LEU A 297 -11.07 6.45 6.61
N GLU A 298 -11.73 7.50 7.09
CA GLU A 298 -11.39 8.91 6.84
C GLU A 298 -9.94 9.24 7.24
N ARG A 299 -9.39 8.51 8.23
CA ARG A 299 -8.01 8.72 8.69
C ARG A 299 -6.97 8.03 7.82
N VAL A 300 -7.36 7.00 7.05
CA VAL A 300 -6.43 6.18 6.27
C VAL A 300 -6.60 6.34 4.76
N VAL A 301 -7.64 7.04 4.28
CA VAL A 301 -7.84 7.32 2.84
C VAL A 301 -6.57 7.80 2.14
N PRO A 302 -5.80 8.78 2.68
CA PRO A 302 -4.59 9.25 1.99
C PRO A 302 -3.57 8.13 1.76
N ALA A 303 -3.37 7.26 2.75
CA ALA A 303 -2.48 6.11 2.64
C ALA A 303 -3.00 5.08 1.64
N VAL A 304 -4.30 4.78 1.67
CA VAL A 304 -4.95 3.83 0.76
C VAL A 304 -4.83 4.29 -0.69
N VAL A 305 -5.18 5.56 -0.96
CA VAL A 305 -5.12 6.15 -2.29
C VAL A 305 -3.69 6.21 -2.80
N ALA A 306 -2.75 6.69 -1.98
CA ALA A 306 -1.37 6.83 -2.39
C ALA A 306 -0.71 5.47 -2.67
N TRP A 307 -1.05 4.45 -1.88
CA TRP A 307 -0.63 3.08 -2.14
C TRP A 307 -1.24 2.53 -3.45
N LEU A 308 -2.55 2.64 -3.64
CA LEU A 308 -3.24 2.24 -4.88
C LEU A 308 -2.68 2.96 -6.11
N GLN A 309 -2.28 4.22 -6.01
CA GLN A 309 -1.67 4.94 -7.14
C GLN A 309 -0.26 4.45 -7.49
N ARG A 310 0.50 3.98 -6.50
CA ARG A 310 1.86 3.47 -6.68
C ARG A 310 1.93 1.99 -7.05
N MET A 311 0.83 1.24 -6.91
CA MET A 311 0.78 -0.16 -7.31
C MET A 311 1.02 -0.32 -8.81
N ASP A 312 2.26 -0.62 -9.17
CA ASP A 312 2.73 -0.69 -10.54
C ASP A 312 3.22 -2.09 -10.94
N HIS A 313 3.74 -2.93 -10.03
CA HIS A 313 4.21 -4.26 -10.44
C HIS A 313 4.26 -5.42 -9.43
N VAL A 314 4.29 -5.27 -8.10
CA VAL A 314 4.82 -6.37 -7.26
C VAL A 314 4.00 -6.70 -6.02
N SER A 315 4.02 -8.00 -5.71
CA SER A 315 3.43 -8.72 -4.58
C SER A 315 1.93 -8.92 -4.64
N LEU A 316 1.52 -9.93 -5.43
CA LEU A 316 0.19 -10.52 -5.41
C LEU A 316 -0.10 -11.32 -4.10
N ALA A 317 0.49 -10.94 -2.97
CA ALA A 317 0.20 -11.59 -1.69
C ALA A 317 -1.20 -11.16 -1.23
N LEU A 318 -2.12 -12.12 -1.19
CA LEU A 318 -3.54 -11.93 -0.85
C LEU A 318 -3.83 -11.25 0.51
N GLY A 319 -2.82 -11.09 1.37
CA GLY A 319 -2.95 -10.66 2.76
C GLY A 319 -3.13 -9.14 2.96
N PRO A 320 -2.13 -8.29 2.68
CA PRO A 320 -2.13 -6.86 3.07
C PRO A 320 -3.29 -6.04 2.49
N TRP A 321 -3.56 -6.22 1.19
CA TRP A 321 -4.61 -5.46 0.53
C TRP A 321 -6.01 -5.79 1.03
N GLN A 322 -6.25 -7.03 1.48
CA GLN A 322 -7.61 -7.49 1.73
C GLN A 322 -8.13 -6.76 2.96
N TRP A 323 -7.30 -6.59 3.98
CA TRP A 323 -7.69 -5.90 5.20
C TRP A 323 -7.95 -4.42 4.98
N LEU A 324 -7.06 -3.73 4.25
CA LEU A 324 -7.20 -2.30 3.98
C LEU A 324 -8.44 -1.99 3.12
N ILE A 325 -8.69 -2.82 2.11
CA ILE A 325 -9.88 -2.76 1.27
C ILE A 325 -11.16 -3.07 2.06
N VAL A 326 -11.12 -4.06 2.95
CA VAL A 326 -12.28 -4.45 3.77
C VAL A 326 -12.62 -3.40 4.82
N ILE A 327 -11.63 -2.73 5.41
CA ILE A 327 -11.86 -1.54 6.26
C ILE A 327 -12.50 -0.43 5.43
N SER A 328 -12.02 -0.22 4.21
CA SER A 328 -12.49 0.85 3.34
C SER A 328 -13.92 0.63 2.86
N LEU A 329 -14.34 -0.61 2.69
CA LEU A 329 -15.69 -0.94 2.20
C LEU A 329 -16.33 -1.97 3.14
N PRO A 330 -16.86 -1.54 4.30
CA PRO A 330 -17.67 -2.41 5.16
C PRO A 330 -18.80 -3.00 4.33
N THR A 331 -18.78 -4.32 4.21
CA THR A 331 -19.73 -5.12 3.44
C THR A 331 -20.59 -5.93 4.43
N HIS A 332 -21.85 -6.18 4.07
CA HIS A 332 -22.82 -6.83 4.97
C HIS A 332 -22.33 -8.22 5.41
N PRO A 333 -22.20 -8.50 6.73
CA PRO A 333 -21.59 -9.74 7.21
C PRO A 333 -22.50 -10.98 7.14
N GLU A 334 -23.81 -10.83 6.87
CA GLU A 334 -24.77 -11.91 7.15
C GLU A 334 -25.19 -12.76 5.94
N HIS A 335 -24.89 -12.38 4.70
CA HIS A 335 -25.34 -13.16 3.54
C HIS A 335 -24.36 -13.12 2.34
N ASP A 336 -23.99 -14.31 1.85
CA ASP A 336 -23.44 -14.61 0.51
C ASP A 336 -21.93 -14.37 0.24
N PRO A 337 -21.24 -15.25 -0.52
CA PRO A 337 -19.94 -14.99 -1.17
C PRO A 337 -19.86 -13.76 -2.09
N TRP A 338 -20.95 -13.01 -2.25
CA TRP A 338 -21.03 -11.80 -3.07
C TRP A 338 -21.28 -10.60 -2.16
N ARG A 339 -20.20 -10.07 -1.59
CA ARG A 339 -20.21 -8.74 -0.97
C ARG A 339 -20.77 -7.72 -1.97
N ILE A 340 -21.56 -6.74 -1.53
CA ILE A 340 -22.14 -5.70 -2.40
C ILE A 340 -21.76 -4.35 -1.81
N LEU A 341 -21.37 -3.40 -2.68
CA LEU A 341 -21.13 -2.01 -2.29
C LEU A 341 -22.37 -1.42 -1.59
N PRO A 342 -22.20 -0.51 -0.61
CA PRO A 342 -23.33 0.18 -0.01
C PRO A 342 -24.06 1.01 -1.07
N ASP A 343 -25.39 1.08 -0.98
CA ASP A 343 -26.25 1.88 -1.90
C ASP A 343 -25.87 3.37 -1.93
N ARG A 344 -25.20 3.85 -0.87
CA ARG A 344 -24.67 5.22 -0.75
C ARG A 344 -23.29 5.18 -0.10
N PRO A 345 -22.21 5.08 -0.89
CA PRO A 345 -20.87 5.15 -0.36
C PRO A 345 -20.60 6.52 0.25
N SER A 346 -19.86 6.53 1.36
CA SER A 346 -19.37 7.76 1.97
C SER A 346 -18.35 8.44 1.06
N PRO A 347 -18.14 9.76 1.24
CA PRO A 347 -16.94 10.47 0.86
C PRO A 347 -15.65 9.67 0.67
N ALA A 348 -15.20 9.09 1.77
CA ALA A 348 -13.93 8.40 1.88
C ALA A 348 -13.94 7.08 1.08
N GLN A 349 -15.11 6.45 0.93
CA GLN A 349 -15.29 5.27 0.09
C GLN A 349 -15.22 5.61 -1.39
N LEU A 350 -15.78 6.75 -1.80
CA LEU A 350 -15.70 7.21 -3.17
C LEU A 350 -14.25 7.49 -3.57
N ASP A 351 -13.48 8.18 -2.72
CA ASP A 351 -12.07 8.47 -2.98
C ASP A 351 -11.25 7.18 -3.21
N VAL A 352 -11.53 6.12 -2.42
CA VAL A 352 -10.90 4.80 -2.59
C VAL A 352 -11.37 4.09 -3.87
N LEU A 353 -12.68 4.09 -4.15
CA LEU A 353 -13.23 3.47 -5.35
C LEU A 353 -12.76 4.15 -6.64
N GLU A 354 -12.56 5.47 -6.63
CA GLU A 354 -11.97 6.24 -7.72
C GLU A 354 -10.51 5.84 -7.96
N ALA A 355 -9.70 5.75 -6.90
CA ALA A 355 -8.33 5.26 -7.00
C ALA A 355 -8.27 3.83 -7.57
N VAL A 356 -9.21 2.97 -7.18
CA VAL A 356 -9.36 1.62 -7.76
C VAL A 356 -9.77 1.67 -9.23
N ALA A 357 -10.70 2.54 -9.62
CA ALA A 357 -11.09 2.72 -11.02
C ALA A 357 -9.94 3.26 -11.88
N ALA A 358 -9.06 4.09 -11.31
CA ALA A 358 -7.90 4.67 -11.97
C ALA A 358 -6.73 3.69 -12.16
N ASN A 359 -6.61 2.64 -11.32
CA ASN A 359 -5.49 1.70 -11.38
C ASN A 359 -5.75 0.55 -12.39
N PRO A 360 -5.04 0.48 -13.54
CA PRO A 360 -5.23 -0.60 -14.51
C PRO A 360 -4.72 -1.97 -14.01
N VAL A 361 -3.63 -2.00 -13.24
CA VAL A 361 -3.03 -3.24 -12.70
C VAL A 361 -4.00 -3.98 -11.78
N PHE A 362 -4.77 -3.23 -10.97
CA PHE A 362 -5.81 -3.77 -10.11
C PHE A 362 -6.85 -4.56 -10.91
N TRP A 363 -7.34 -3.99 -12.02
CA TRP A 363 -8.36 -4.63 -12.87
C TRP A 363 -7.83 -5.84 -13.64
N GLU A 364 -6.57 -5.78 -14.08
CA GLU A 364 -5.93 -6.86 -14.81
C GLU A 364 -5.60 -8.07 -13.92
N ARG A 365 -5.17 -7.84 -12.67
CA ARG A 365 -4.52 -8.88 -11.85
C ARG A 365 -5.22 -9.21 -10.53
N SER A 366 -6.13 -8.39 -10.02
CA SER A 366 -6.73 -8.57 -8.68
C SER A 366 -8.15 -9.15 -8.70
N PHE A 367 -8.30 -10.44 -9.06
CA PHE A 367 -9.62 -11.10 -9.01
C PHE A 367 -10.15 -11.27 -7.58
N GLY A 368 -9.28 -11.65 -6.63
CA GLY A 368 -9.62 -11.77 -5.22
C GLY A 368 -9.97 -10.43 -4.56
N GLY A 369 -9.21 -9.37 -4.86
CA GLY A 369 -9.48 -8.02 -4.35
C GLY A 369 -10.83 -7.47 -4.79
N ARG A 370 -11.19 -7.65 -6.08
CA ARG A 370 -12.52 -7.29 -6.60
C ARG A 370 -13.66 -7.97 -5.85
N ARG A 371 -13.53 -9.28 -5.54
CA ARG A 371 -14.52 -9.99 -4.73
C ARG A 371 -14.60 -9.46 -3.30
N ALA A 372 -13.45 -9.18 -2.67
CA ALA A 372 -13.40 -8.66 -1.30
C ALA A 372 -14.05 -7.26 -1.16
N MET A 373 -13.97 -6.43 -2.21
CA MET A 373 -14.64 -5.12 -2.32
C MET A 373 -16.15 -5.19 -2.56
N GLY A 374 -16.65 -6.38 -2.90
CA GLY A 374 -18.01 -6.52 -3.41
C GLY A 374 -18.21 -5.99 -4.83
N LEU A 375 -17.13 -5.92 -5.61
CA LEU A 375 -17.19 -5.63 -7.04
C LEU A 375 -17.52 -6.89 -7.86
N GLY A 376 -17.28 -8.10 -7.34
CA GLY A 376 -17.74 -9.34 -7.99
C GLY A 376 -17.30 -9.47 -9.45
N GLU A 377 -18.27 -9.58 -10.37
CA GLU A 377 -18.06 -9.63 -11.83
C GLU A 377 -18.13 -8.25 -12.52
N MET A 378 -18.28 -7.17 -11.75
CA MET A 378 -18.28 -5.79 -12.25
C MET A 378 -17.01 -5.52 -13.06
N THR A 379 -17.15 -4.87 -14.20
CA THR A 379 -16.03 -4.38 -15.00
C THR A 379 -15.55 -3.02 -14.48
N ARG A 380 -14.39 -2.57 -14.95
CA ARG A 380 -13.91 -1.20 -14.69
C ARG A 380 -14.95 -0.17 -15.14
N ASP A 381 -15.53 -0.36 -16.32
CA ASP A 381 -16.51 0.56 -16.89
C ASP A 381 -17.81 0.57 -16.10
N ASP A 382 -18.22 -0.58 -15.55
CA ASP A 382 -19.37 -0.66 -14.65
C ASP A 382 -19.10 0.09 -13.34
N LEU A 383 -17.89 -0.01 -12.76
CA LEU A 383 -17.53 0.76 -11.57
C LEU A 383 -17.46 2.26 -11.87
N VAL A 384 -16.86 2.65 -13.01
CA VAL A 384 -16.84 4.05 -13.45
C VAL A 384 -18.26 4.57 -13.66
N THR A 385 -19.15 3.76 -14.21
CA THR A 385 -20.57 4.10 -14.37
C THR A 385 -21.25 4.26 -13.01
N LEU A 386 -21.03 3.32 -12.07
CA LEU A 386 -21.55 3.38 -10.72
C LEU A 386 -21.04 4.61 -9.97
N LEU A 387 -19.73 4.88 -10.04
CA LEU A 387 -19.12 6.11 -9.52
C LEU A 387 -19.76 7.33 -10.15
N GLY A 388 -20.05 7.32 -11.45
CA GLY A 388 -20.82 8.36 -12.12
C GLY A 388 -22.24 8.53 -11.56
N THR A 389 -22.88 7.45 -11.05
CA THR A 389 -24.19 7.52 -10.38
C THR A 389 -24.12 7.92 -8.90
N HIS A 390 -22.97 7.74 -8.25
CA HIS A 390 -22.74 8.04 -6.83
C HIS A 390 -21.82 9.26 -6.64
N GLY A 391 -21.57 9.99 -7.73
CA GLY A 391 -20.35 10.78 -7.93
C GLY A 391 -19.94 11.68 -6.78
N ARG A 392 -18.64 11.68 -6.52
CA ARG A 392 -17.93 12.88 -6.10
C ARG A 392 -17.29 13.58 -7.32
N PRO A 393 -17.17 14.92 -7.27
CA PRO A 393 -17.06 15.75 -8.47
C PRO A 393 -15.65 15.85 -9.07
N GLY A 394 -15.40 15.17 -10.20
CA GLY A 394 -14.13 15.24 -10.94
C GLY A 394 -14.22 15.40 -12.47
N ASP A 395 -15.34 15.04 -13.11
CA ASP A 395 -15.35 14.80 -14.58
C ASP A 395 -16.26 15.74 -15.39
N GLY A 396 -16.55 16.95 -14.87
CA GLY A 396 -17.67 17.77 -15.35
C GLY A 396 -18.90 17.68 -14.45
N VAL A 397 -18.66 17.46 -13.15
CA VAL A 397 -19.73 17.20 -12.19
C VAL A 397 -20.48 18.47 -11.84
N ARG A 398 -21.77 18.36 -12.12
CA ARG A 398 -22.83 19.30 -11.82
C ARG A 398 -23.15 19.23 -10.33
N SER A 399 -22.62 20.16 -9.54
CA SER A 399 -23.09 20.41 -8.19
C SER A 399 -24.22 21.43 -8.18
N THR A 400 -25.18 21.23 -7.29
CA THR A 400 -26.11 22.31 -6.95
C THR A 400 -25.39 23.37 -6.14
N GLY A 401 -25.85 24.61 -6.18
CA GLY A 401 -25.32 25.67 -5.31
C GLY A 401 -25.34 25.30 -3.83
N ALA A 402 -26.36 24.56 -3.38
CA ALA A 402 -26.45 24.04 -2.01
C ALA A 402 -25.28 23.11 -1.63
N GLU A 403 -24.83 22.24 -2.54
CA GLU A 403 -23.69 21.34 -2.30
C GLU A 403 -22.36 22.09 -2.26
N VAL A 404 -22.25 23.20 -2.99
CA VAL A 404 -21.10 24.10 -2.90
C VAL A 404 -21.12 24.83 -1.55
N ALA A 405 -22.27 25.36 -1.15
CA ALA A 405 -22.48 26.03 0.13
C ALA A 405 -22.15 25.12 1.32
N GLU A 406 -22.59 23.86 1.30
CA GLU A 406 -22.25 22.88 2.35
C GLU A 406 -20.73 22.65 2.45
N GLY A 407 -20.04 22.48 1.32
CA GLY A 407 -18.59 22.28 1.31
C GLY A 407 -17.82 23.49 1.82
N ILE A 408 -18.27 24.70 1.46
CA ILE A 408 -17.68 25.94 1.94
C ILE A 408 -17.96 26.17 3.43
N ALA A 409 -19.18 25.91 3.91
CA ALA A 409 -19.53 26.04 5.32
C ALA A 409 -18.70 25.08 6.20
N ALA A 410 -18.43 23.87 5.72
CA ALA A 410 -17.54 22.94 6.43
C ALA A 410 -16.10 23.46 6.50
N LEU A 411 -15.60 24.05 5.39
CA LEU A 411 -14.27 24.65 5.33
C LEU A 411 -14.13 25.84 6.29
N THR A 412 -15.07 26.79 6.26
CA THR A 412 -15.04 27.98 7.13
C THR A 412 -15.30 27.64 8.61
N ALA A 413 -16.02 26.56 8.91
CA ALA A 413 -16.18 26.09 10.28
C ALA A 413 -14.89 25.48 10.87
N ALA A 414 -14.01 24.91 10.03
CA ALA A 414 -12.80 24.22 10.45
C ALA A 414 -11.59 25.14 10.63
N HIS A 415 -11.62 26.34 10.05
CA HIS A 415 -10.47 27.25 9.98
C HIS A 415 -10.84 28.65 10.48
N PRO A 416 -9.88 29.39 11.08
CA PRO A 416 -10.14 30.77 11.50
C PRO A 416 -10.25 31.70 10.30
N ASP A 417 -11.11 32.72 10.41
CA ASP A 417 -11.23 33.76 9.39
C ASP A 417 -9.94 34.57 9.27
N ARG A 418 -9.70 35.06 8.06
CA ARG A 418 -8.47 35.75 7.66
C ARG A 418 -8.80 37.00 6.84
N ASP A 419 -7.92 37.98 6.91
CA ASP A 419 -7.96 39.14 6.02
C ASP A 419 -8.00 38.69 4.55
N GLY A 420 -8.99 39.19 3.79
CA GLY A 420 -9.23 38.73 2.43
C GLY A 420 -8.09 39.06 1.47
N ALA A 421 -7.41 40.20 1.64
CA ALA A 421 -6.28 40.55 0.78
C ALA A 421 -5.07 39.64 1.05
N ASP A 422 -4.82 39.31 2.32
CA ASP A 422 -3.78 38.37 2.71
C ASP A 422 -4.09 36.95 2.21
N TRP A 423 -5.33 36.50 2.37
CA TRP A 423 -5.77 35.18 1.92
C TRP A 423 -5.67 35.03 0.40
N LEU A 424 -6.13 36.02 -0.38
CA LEU A 424 -6.03 35.99 -1.85
C LEU A 424 -4.57 36.00 -2.33
N ARG A 425 -3.68 36.77 -1.67
CA ARG A 425 -2.24 36.73 -1.96
C ARG A 425 -1.62 35.37 -1.68
N ALA A 426 -2.09 34.65 -0.66
CA ALA A 426 -1.66 33.28 -0.39
C ALA A 426 -2.24 32.28 -1.39
N LEU A 427 -3.49 32.47 -1.84
CA LEU A 427 -4.16 31.60 -2.81
C LEU A 427 -3.54 31.68 -4.22
N HIS A 428 -3.16 32.87 -4.68
CA HIS A 428 -2.63 33.08 -6.03
C HIS A 428 -1.46 32.13 -6.40
N PRO A 429 -0.33 32.09 -5.65
CA PRO A 429 0.78 31.21 -6.01
C PRO A 429 0.44 29.73 -5.91
N LEU A 430 -0.53 29.34 -5.06
CA LEU A 430 -1.00 27.95 -4.98
C LEU A 430 -1.76 27.55 -6.25
N VAL A 431 -2.66 28.42 -6.73
CA VAL A 431 -3.39 28.20 -8.00
C VAL A 431 -2.43 28.23 -9.19
N GLU A 432 -1.46 29.13 -9.19
CA GLU A 432 -0.45 29.23 -10.26
C GLU A 432 0.42 27.96 -10.34
N ALA A 433 0.89 27.44 -9.20
CA ALA A 433 1.75 26.26 -9.13
C ALA A 433 1.08 24.98 -9.64
N VAL A 434 -0.24 24.85 -9.46
CA VAL A 434 -1.01 23.69 -9.97
C VAL A 434 -1.13 23.72 -11.50
N GLY A 435 -1.16 24.92 -12.09
CA GLY A 435 -1.26 25.09 -13.54
C GLY A 435 -2.64 24.75 -14.14
N PRO A 436 -2.80 24.86 -15.47
CA PRO A 436 -4.10 24.83 -16.14
C PRO A 436 -4.68 23.42 -16.37
N GLY A 437 -4.17 22.40 -15.67
CA GLY A 437 -4.66 21.02 -15.75
C GLY A 437 -6.13 20.88 -15.32
N VAL A 438 -6.68 19.66 -15.34
CA VAL A 438 -8.08 19.41 -14.98
C VAL A 438 -8.24 19.45 -13.45
N PRO A 439 -8.88 20.47 -12.86
CA PRO A 439 -8.96 20.58 -11.42
C PRO A 439 -10.12 19.74 -10.87
N THR A 440 -9.87 19.00 -9.79
CA THR A 440 -10.94 18.26 -9.08
C THR A 440 -11.55 19.11 -7.97
N ARG A 441 -12.77 18.79 -7.51
CA ARG A 441 -13.37 19.46 -6.33
C ARG A 441 -12.46 19.40 -5.11
N ALA A 442 -11.90 18.23 -4.82
CA ALA A 442 -11.01 18.04 -3.68
C ALA A 442 -9.78 18.94 -3.79
N MET A 443 -9.21 19.06 -4.97
CA MET A 443 -8.07 19.95 -5.22
C MET A 443 -8.45 21.42 -5.03
N LEU A 444 -9.59 21.88 -5.55
CA LEU A 444 -10.03 23.26 -5.36
C LEU A 444 -10.29 23.58 -3.88
N LEU A 445 -10.97 22.70 -3.14
CA LEU A 445 -11.15 22.87 -1.70
C LEU A 445 -9.83 22.87 -0.93
N ALA A 446 -8.90 21.98 -1.29
CA ALA A 446 -7.57 21.93 -0.68
C ALA A 446 -6.75 23.20 -0.97
N LEU A 447 -6.91 23.83 -2.14
CA LEU A 447 -6.28 25.10 -2.46
C LEU A 447 -6.84 26.25 -1.60
N LEU A 448 -8.17 26.31 -1.48
CA LEU A 448 -8.84 27.30 -0.61
C LEU A 448 -8.42 27.13 0.85
N GLU A 449 -8.36 25.88 1.32
CA GLU A 449 -7.92 25.51 2.67
C GLU A 449 -6.45 25.85 2.92
N ALA A 450 -5.55 25.44 2.03
CA ALA A 450 -4.12 25.72 2.15
C ALA A 450 -3.86 27.24 2.19
N ALA A 451 -4.61 28.03 1.42
CA ALA A 451 -4.51 29.48 1.44
C ALA A 451 -4.92 30.12 2.78
N LEU A 452 -5.77 29.47 3.59
CA LEU A 452 -6.17 29.99 4.91
C LEU A 452 -4.99 30.00 5.89
N VAL A 453 -4.05 29.06 5.76
CA VAL A 453 -2.91 28.89 6.69
C VAL A 453 -1.56 29.29 6.10
N ALA A 454 -1.43 29.39 4.78
CA ALA A 454 -0.16 29.71 4.12
C ALA A 454 0.28 31.18 4.32
N ASP A 455 1.59 31.43 4.31
CA ASP A 455 2.13 32.80 4.38
C ASP A 455 1.74 33.61 3.14
N ALA A 456 1.24 34.84 3.34
CA ALA A 456 0.89 35.73 2.24
C ALA A 456 2.16 36.42 1.68
N PRO A 457 2.56 36.17 0.41
CA PRO A 457 3.65 36.89 -0.22
C PRO A 457 3.31 38.38 -0.34
N PRO A 458 4.28 39.32 -0.27
CA PRO A 458 4.03 40.75 -0.42
C PRO A 458 3.17 41.07 -1.65
N MET A 459 2.36 42.14 -1.56
CA MET A 459 1.52 42.58 -2.68
C MET A 459 2.38 42.83 -3.93
N ASP A 460 2.01 42.21 -5.04
CA ASP A 460 2.63 42.49 -6.32
C ASP A 460 2.21 43.90 -6.80
N GLU A 461 3.20 44.77 -6.99
CA GLU A 461 2.99 46.13 -7.46
C GLU A 461 2.32 46.19 -8.85
N ALA A 462 2.50 45.15 -9.68
CA ALA A 462 1.80 45.06 -10.95
C ALA A 462 0.27 44.94 -10.78
N TRP A 463 -0.20 44.27 -9.72
CA TRP A 463 -1.63 44.10 -9.44
C TRP A 463 -2.29 45.42 -9.08
N ARG A 464 -1.54 46.38 -8.52
CA ARG A 464 -2.03 47.74 -8.24
C ARG A 464 -2.44 48.52 -9.50
N HIS A 465 -2.10 48.06 -10.70
CA HIS A 465 -2.57 48.66 -11.95
C HIS A 465 -3.90 48.06 -12.46
N ILE A 466 -4.37 46.97 -11.87
CA ILE A 466 -5.65 46.33 -12.22
C ILE A 466 -6.77 47.10 -11.52
N THR A 467 -7.64 47.74 -12.30
CA THR A 467 -8.69 48.66 -11.79
C THR A 467 -10.10 48.20 -12.10
N GLN A 468 -10.26 47.18 -12.95
CA GLN A 468 -11.54 46.60 -13.35
C GLN A 468 -11.50 45.09 -13.12
N PRO A 469 -12.61 44.46 -12.72
CA PRO A 469 -12.71 43.01 -12.63
C PRO A 469 -12.54 42.38 -14.03
N PRO A 470 -12.03 41.15 -14.11
CA PRO A 470 -12.06 40.40 -15.37
C PRO A 470 -13.52 40.16 -15.80
N GLU A 471 -13.77 40.22 -17.12
CA GLU A 471 -15.08 39.87 -17.67
C GLU A 471 -15.26 38.35 -17.62
N LEU A 472 -16.16 37.88 -16.75
CA LEU A 472 -16.53 36.47 -16.63
C LEU A 472 -17.82 36.20 -17.40
N GLU A 473 -17.89 35.08 -18.13
CA GLU A 473 -19.14 34.63 -18.76
C GLU A 473 -20.17 34.20 -17.70
N TRP A 474 -21.41 34.68 -17.84
CA TRP A 474 -22.54 34.31 -16.98
C TRP A 474 -23.78 33.86 -17.77
N PRO A 475 -24.38 32.69 -17.46
CA PRO A 475 -23.86 31.64 -16.56
C PRO A 475 -22.53 31.08 -17.11
N PRO A 476 -21.73 30.36 -16.29
CA PRO A 476 -20.46 29.77 -16.74
C PRO A 476 -20.61 29.13 -18.12
N GLY A 477 -19.77 29.56 -19.07
CA GLY A 477 -19.73 29.00 -20.41
C GLY A 477 -19.53 27.48 -20.38
N ALA A 478 -19.81 26.81 -21.49
CA ALA A 478 -19.65 25.35 -21.59
C ALA A 478 -18.26 24.95 -21.07
N ALA A 479 -18.24 24.09 -20.04
CA ALA A 479 -17.01 23.52 -19.51
C ALA A 479 -16.19 22.94 -20.68
N PRO A 480 -14.84 22.99 -20.63
CA PRO A 480 -14.04 22.29 -21.62
C PRO A 480 -14.44 20.82 -21.66
N PRO A 481 -14.16 20.12 -22.78
CA PRO A 481 -14.44 18.70 -22.88
C PRO A 481 -13.88 17.95 -21.65
N PRO A 482 -14.62 16.97 -21.10
CA PRO A 482 -14.19 16.22 -19.94
C PRO A 482 -12.78 15.65 -20.14
N GLY A 483 -11.89 15.90 -19.17
CA GLY A 483 -10.50 15.44 -19.22
C GLY A 483 -9.53 16.35 -19.98
N GLU A 484 -9.97 17.51 -20.49
CA GLU A 484 -9.08 18.48 -21.13
C GLU A 484 -8.66 19.65 -20.21
N PRO A 485 -7.40 20.12 -20.29
CA PRO A 485 -6.95 21.33 -19.58
C PRO A 485 -7.83 22.56 -19.87
N ASP A 486 -8.00 23.44 -18.87
CA ASP A 486 -8.78 24.67 -18.98
C ASP A 486 -7.90 25.92 -18.76
N PRO A 487 -7.03 26.26 -19.72
CA PRO A 487 -6.13 27.41 -19.59
C PRO A 487 -6.86 28.74 -19.48
N THR A 488 -8.05 28.86 -20.08
CA THR A 488 -8.87 30.08 -19.99
C THR A 488 -9.44 30.23 -18.58
N GLY A 489 -10.10 29.21 -18.04
CA GLY A 489 -10.64 29.28 -16.68
C GLY A 489 -9.54 29.46 -15.62
N HIS A 490 -8.38 28.84 -15.82
CA HIS A 490 -7.23 29.01 -14.92
C HIS A 490 -6.73 30.46 -14.92
N ALA A 491 -6.61 31.07 -16.10
CA ALA A 491 -6.23 32.48 -16.23
C ALA A 491 -7.29 33.43 -15.64
N GLU A 492 -8.58 33.12 -15.80
CA GLU A 492 -9.68 33.88 -15.20
C GLU A 492 -9.62 33.85 -13.67
N ALA A 493 -9.39 32.67 -13.07
CA ALA A 493 -9.27 32.53 -11.63
C ALA A 493 -8.09 33.36 -11.07
N LEU A 494 -6.92 33.28 -11.71
CA LEU A 494 -5.75 34.10 -11.32
C LEU A 494 -6.03 35.60 -11.47
N ALA A 495 -6.70 36.02 -12.54
CA ALA A 495 -7.05 37.42 -12.77
C ALA A 495 -8.03 37.96 -11.71
N VAL A 496 -9.04 37.17 -11.33
CA VAL A 496 -9.97 37.53 -10.24
C VAL A 496 -9.21 37.69 -8.93
N ILE A 497 -8.36 36.72 -8.57
CA ILE A 497 -7.57 36.76 -7.34
C ILE A 497 -6.68 38.00 -7.28
N ALA A 498 -5.95 38.29 -8.35
CA ALA A 498 -5.06 39.45 -8.43
C ALA A 498 -5.82 40.79 -8.34
N PHE A 499 -6.94 40.91 -9.06
CA PHE A 499 -7.80 42.10 -8.99
C PHE A 499 -8.34 42.32 -7.58
N GLN A 500 -8.91 41.27 -6.98
CA GLN A 500 -9.56 41.36 -5.68
C GLN A 500 -8.58 41.66 -4.55
N ALA A 501 -7.39 41.05 -4.58
CA ALA A 501 -6.32 41.36 -3.63
C ALA A 501 -5.91 42.84 -3.69
N ALA A 502 -5.73 43.39 -4.91
CA ALA A 502 -5.38 44.79 -5.09
C ALA A 502 -6.47 45.75 -4.59
N GLU A 503 -7.73 45.43 -4.82
CA GLU A 503 -8.87 46.25 -4.41
C GLU A 503 -9.10 46.26 -2.90
N LEU A 504 -9.03 45.09 -2.24
CA LEU A 504 -9.12 45.03 -0.79
C LEU A 504 -7.97 45.79 -0.13
N HIS A 505 -6.78 45.74 -0.72
CA HIS A 505 -5.65 46.55 -0.26
C HIS A 505 -5.91 48.06 -0.40
N ARG A 506 -6.50 48.51 -1.52
CA ARG A 506 -6.91 49.93 -1.68
C ARG A 506 -8.00 50.34 -0.70
N LEU A 507 -8.97 49.45 -0.41
CA LEU A 507 -10.00 49.69 0.60
C LEU A 507 -9.39 49.78 2.01
N ALA A 508 -8.38 48.97 2.31
CA ALA A 508 -7.62 49.03 3.56
C ALA A 508 -6.87 50.37 3.69
N GLU A 509 -6.13 50.78 2.65
CA GLU A 509 -5.40 52.06 2.60
C GLU A 509 -6.35 53.26 2.73
N ALA A 510 -7.56 53.16 2.17
CA ALA A 510 -8.60 54.18 2.30
C ALA A 510 -9.31 54.17 3.67
N GLY A 511 -9.05 53.16 4.52
CA GLY A 511 -9.70 53.00 5.82
C GLY A 511 -11.17 52.60 5.76
N ARG A 512 -11.61 51.95 4.68
CA ARG A 512 -13.03 51.68 4.37
C ARG A 512 -13.43 50.20 4.45
N LEU A 513 -12.53 49.31 4.89
CA LEU A 513 -12.86 47.89 5.11
C LEU A 513 -13.98 47.68 6.15
N GLY A 514 -14.20 48.60 7.08
CA GLY A 514 -15.32 48.50 8.02
C GLY A 514 -16.70 48.74 7.39
N GLU A 515 -16.76 49.20 6.14
CA GLU A 515 -17.99 49.61 5.45
C GLU A 515 -18.53 48.54 4.48
N VAL A 516 -17.80 47.46 4.21
CA VAL A 516 -18.16 46.48 3.15
C VAL A 516 -19.54 45.86 3.31
N GLY A 517 -19.98 45.50 4.53
CA GLY A 517 -21.25 44.79 4.75
C GLY A 517 -22.54 45.58 4.40
N TRP A 518 -22.45 46.83 3.96
CA TRP A 518 -23.59 47.62 3.43
C TRP A 518 -23.45 47.97 1.94
N GLY A 519 -22.43 47.42 1.28
CA GLY A 519 -22.01 47.80 -0.07
C GLY A 519 -21.15 49.06 -0.07
N VAL A 520 -19.85 48.91 -0.33
CA VAL A 520 -18.89 50.02 -0.40
C VAL A 520 -18.25 50.10 -1.78
N ALA A 521 -18.17 51.30 -2.35
CA ALA A 521 -17.37 51.53 -3.56
C ALA A 521 -15.88 51.68 -3.20
N SER A 522 -15.02 50.89 -3.83
CA SER A 522 -13.56 51.03 -3.77
C SER A 522 -13.09 52.34 -4.41
N PRO A 523 -11.83 52.76 -4.19
CA PRO A 523 -11.26 53.93 -4.85
C PRO A 523 -11.29 53.89 -6.39
N THR A 524 -11.37 52.71 -7.00
CA THR A 524 -11.51 52.55 -8.46
C THR A 524 -12.96 52.45 -8.91
N GLY A 525 -13.92 52.57 -7.99
CA GLY A 525 -15.35 52.61 -8.27
C GLY A 525 -16.05 51.25 -8.32
N ASN A 526 -15.39 50.16 -7.91
CA ASN A 526 -16.01 48.83 -7.87
C ASN A 526 -16.72 48.61 -6.53
N THR A 527 -17.90 47.99 -6.55
CA THR A 527 -18.68 47.73 -5.33
C THR A 527 -18.19 46.46 -4.61
N TRP A 528 -18.16 46.50 -3.29
CA TRP A 528 -17.74 45.40 -2.43
C TRP A 528 -18.73 45.18 -1.28
N TYR A 529 -19.13 43.94 -1.06
CA TYR A 529 -19.98 43.53 0.06
C TYR A 529 -19.22 42.73 1.14
N ASN A 530 -18.13 42.07 0.75
CA ASN A 530 -17.39 41.14 1.61
C ASN A 530 -15.88 41.41 1.55
N ALA A 531 -15.14 41.15 2.63
CA ALA A 531 -13.72 41.52 2.71
C ALA A 531 -12.81 40.53 3.45
N THR A 532 -13.37 39.47 4.02
CA THR A 532 -12.61 38.41 4.70
C THR A 532 -12.71 37.11 3.93
N SER A 533 -11.82 36.17 4.21
CA SER A 533 -11.84 34.85 3.57
C SER A 533 -13.19 34.14 3.75
N HIS A 534 -13.79 34.22 4.93
CA HIS A 534 -15.09 33.59 5.20
C HIS A 534 -16.21 34.28 4.45
N THR A 535 -16.30 35.61 4.57
CA THR A 535 -17.39 36.38 3.94
C THR A 535 -17.35 36.26 2.41
N LEU A 536 -16.17 36.25 1.79
CA LEU A 536 -16.04 36.03 0.35
C LEU A 536 -16.50 34.62 -0.06
N LEU A 537 -16.11 33.58 0.69
CA LEU A 537 -16.47 32.21 0.35
C LEU A 537 -17.96 31.92 0.60
N GLU A 538 -18.47 32.31 1.77
CA GLU A 538 -19.84 32.03 2.20
C GLU A 538 -20.86 32.77 1.33
N CYS A 539 -20.68 34.08 1.08
CA CYS A 539 -21.58 34.84 0.21
C CYS A 539 -21.47 34.37 -1.24
N GLY A 540 -20.27 33.98 -1.70
CA GLY A 540 -20.09 33.39 -3.03
C GLY A 540 -20.87 32.09 -3.20
N ALA A 541 -20.84 31.22 -2.19
CA ALA A 541 -21.55 29.96 -2.23
C ALA A 541 -23.07 30.13 -2.05
N ALA A 542 -23.50 31.03 -1.16
CA ALA A 542 -24.90 31.40 -0.98
C ALA A 542 -25.50 31.98 -2.28
N ALA A 543 -24.75 32.81 -3.01
CA ALA A 543 -25.17 33.31 -4.31
C ALA A 543 -25.46 32.16 -5.30
N LEU A 544 -24.59 31.14 -5.33
CA LEU A 544 -24.81 29.97 -6.19
C LEU A 544 -26.05 29.17 -5.78
N GLU A 545 -26.29 29.03 -4.48
CA GLU A 545 -27.46 28.35 -3.91
C GLU A 545 -28.77 29.09 -4.22
N ASP A 546 -28.82 30.38 -3.94
CA ASP A 546 -30.02 31.22 -4.12
C ASP A 546 -30.46 31.31 -5.59
N HIS A 547 -29.50 31.31 -6.51
CA HIS A 547 -29.79 31.29 -7.94
C HIS A 547 -30.17 29.89 -8.45
N GLY A 548 -30.18 28.87 -7.58
CA GLY A 548 -30.53 27.49 -7.92
C GLY A 548 -29.61 26.88 -8.98
N LEU A 549 -28.35 27.33 -9.01
CA LEU A 549 -27.45 27.01 -10.11
C LEU A 549 -26.93 25.59 -10.00
N THR A 550 -26.74 25.01 -11.18
CA THR A 550 -26.00 23.78 -11.33
C THR A 550 -24.64 24.12 -11.94
N VAL A 551 -23.57 23.97 -11.17
CA VAL A 551 -22.22 24.39 -11.53
C VAL A 551 -21.28 23.20 -11.72
N VAL A 552 -20.25 23.39 -12.53
CA VAL A 552 -19.21 22.39 -12.74
C VAL A 552 -17.98 22.76 -11.94
N TRP A 553 -17.48 21.85 -11.09
CA TRP A 553 -16.21 22.06 -10.40
C TRP A 553 -15.07 22.19 -11.43
N GLY A 554 -14.37 23.31 -11.38
CA GLY A 554 -13.51 23.78 -12.45
C GLY A 554 -12.85 25.11 -12.10
N TRP A 555 -11.82 25.52 -12.86
CA TRP A 555 -11.19 26.82 -12.66
C TRP A 555 -12.16 27.99 -12.84
N ARG A 556 -13.12 27.86 -13.78
CA ARG A 556 -14.20 28.84 -13.97
C ARG A 556 -15.12 28.97 -12.76
N LEU A 557 -15.42 27.86 -12.06
CA LEU A 557 -16.19 27.91 -10.82
C LEU A 557 -15.41 28.66 -9.74
N LEU A 558 -14.11 28.42 -9.61
CA LEU A 558 -13.28 29.17 -8.65
C LEU A 558 -13.34 30.68 -8.92
N ALA A 559 -13.17 31.10 -10.18
CA ALA A 559 -13.26 32.50 -10.57
C ALA A 559 -14.64 33.11 -10.21
N GLN A 560 -15.73 32.39 -10.51
CA GLN A 560 -17.09 32.85 -10.24
C GLN A 560 -17.45 32.86 -8.77
N LEU A 561 -17.04 31.85 -8.01
CA LEU A 561 -17.26 31.79 -6.57
C LEU A 561 -16.67 33.03 -5.89
N LEU A 562 -15.43 33.38 -6.24
CA LEU A 562 -14.76 34.57 -5.72
C LEU A 562 -15.44 35.87 -6.16
N GLU A 563 -15.85 35.95 -7.43
CA GLU A 563 -16.50 37.16 -7.95
C GLU A 563 -17.89 37.38 -7.36
N LEU A 564 -18.70 36.32 -7.25
CA LEU A 564 -19.97 36.35 -6.52
C LEU A 564 -19.75 36.71 -5.06
N GLY A 565 -18.71 36.13 -4.44
CA GLY A 565 -18.27 36.47 -3.09
C GLY A 565 -18.03 37.96 -2.89
N ARG A 566 -17.55 38.67 -3.90
CA ARG A 566 -17.36 40.13 -3.83
C ARG A 566 -18.65 40.93 -3.92
N ILE A 567 -19.56 40.54 -4.82
CA ILE A 567 -20.71 41.37 -5.26
C ILE A 567 -22.06 40.99 -4.65
N TYR A 568 -22.15 39.84 -4.00
CA TYR A 568 -23.39 39.32 -3.42
C TYR A 568 -23.44 39.62 -1.92
N GLU A 569 -24.60 40.11 -1.46
CA GLU A 569 -24.87 40.53 -0.08
C GLU A 569 -25.44 39.38 0.75
#